data_AF-A0A4P6PBV9-F1
#
_entry.id   AF-A0A4P6PBV9-F1
#
_cell.length_a   1.000
_cell.length_b   1.000
_cell.length_c   1.000
_cell.angle_alpha   90.00
_cell.angle_beta   90.00
_cell.angle_gamma   90.00
#
_symmetry.space_group_name_H-M   'P 1'
#
loop_
_entity.id
_entity.type
_entity.pdbx_description
1 polymer ?
#
loop_
_entity_poly.entity_id
_entity_poly.type
_entity_poly.pdbx_seq_one_letter_code
_entity_poly.pdbx_strand_id
1 'polypeptide(L)'
;MNTALIKQFCSFLLLVILLLSSAMAVAADDDEIAIFYPNAKEPYRSIYQEIISGSHSAAKGIQNQVRFSNFILEKNFNGEEIVAQLKQKQINKVIVLGRSGWQLAKYLSKRLTADGKKEFHVVSGALPISPNGISGISLITDPAYLFNYLQQVAPHVEKVHVAYSQKSAWLIELAKQAAKAQGLSLDLKKVDSTKDAINFYQQLFDSGVSKKDALWLPLDRVSANDKITLPLILEKAWKKEVVVFSSKPSHAKRGALFSTYPDNFALGKHLFTMVQELDKQPEQKDFAALKSTLLAVNLRTAAHLGLKYSAKQQQEFKLTFPK
;
A
#
# COMPACT_ATOMS: atom_id res chain seq x y z
N MET A 1 -65.19 14.68 -42.96
CA MET A 1 -63.83 14.57 -42.36
C MET A 1 -63.46 13.10 -42.29
N ASN A 2 -62.45 12.67 -43.06
CA ASN A 2 -62.17 11.25 -43.31
C ASN A 2 -61.56 10.57 -42.07
N THR A 3 -62.31 9.67 -41.44
CA THR A 3 -61.91 8.87 -40.27
C THR A 3 -60.67 7.99 -40.52
N ALA A 4 -60.38 7.65 -41.78
CA ALA A 4 -59.17 6.94 -42.18
C ALA A 4 -57.89 7.78 -42.02
N LEU A 5 -57.97 9.09 -42.32
CA LEU A 5 -56.83 10.00 -42.24
C LEU A 5 -56.40 10.24 -40.78
N ILE A 6 -57.38 10.30 -39.88
CA ILE A 6 -57.16 10.49 -38.44
C ILE A 6 -56.46 9.27 -37.83
N LYS A 7 -56.85 8.04 -38.22
CA LYS A 7 -56.19 6.81 -37.75
C LYS A 7 -54.74 6.70 -38.22
N GLN A 8 -54.44 7.08 -39.46
CA GLN A 8 -53.07 7.11 -39.97
C GLN A 8 -52.21 8.16 -39.25
N PHE A 9 -52.78 9.33 -38.98
CA PHE A 9 -52.09 10.39 -38.24
C PHE A 9 -51.80 9.99 -36.79
N CYS A 10 -52.76 9.36 -36.10
CA CYS A 10 -52.56 8.84 -34.75
C CYS A 10 -51.53 7.71 -34.69
N SER A 11 -51.51 6.81 -35.66
CA SER A 11 -50.52 5.72 -35.71
C SER A 11 -49.11 6.25 -35.98
N PHE A 12 -48.97 7.31 -36.79
CA PHE A 12 -47.69 7.96 -37.04
C PHE A 12 -47.21 8.72 -35.81
N LEU A 13 -48.11 9.42 -35.10
CA LEU A 13 -47.79 10.11 -33.86
C LEU A 13 -47.33 9.13 -32.76
N LEU A 14 -47.97 7.96 -32.66
CA LEU A 14 -47.58 6.92 -31.70
C LEU A 14 -46.20 6.33 -32.01
N LEU A 15 -45.87 6.15 -33.29
CA LEU A 15 -44.56 5.65 -33.73
C LEU A 15 -43.45 6.67 -33.45
N VAL A 16 -43.72 7.96 -33.65
CA VAL A 16 -42.79 9.05 -33.33
C VAL A 16 -42.57 9.18 -31.83
N ILE A 17 -43.62 9.00 -31.01
CA ILE A 17 -43.49 8.99 -29.54
C ILE A 17 -42.69 7.76 -29.05
N LEU A 18 -42.87 6.58 -29.66
CA LEU A 18 -42.09 5.37 -29.37
C LEU A 18 -40.63 5.47 -29.81
N LEU A 19 -40.34 6.18 -30.91
CA LEU A 19 -38.97 6.44 -31.35
C LEU A 19 -38.29 7.50 -30.47
N LEU A 20 -39.04 8.52 -30.00
CA LEU A 20 -38.51 9.53 -29.07
C LEU A 20 -38.29 8.99 -27.65
N SER A 21 -39.04 7.97 -27.20
CA SER A 21 -38.81 7.34 -25.89
C SER A 21 -37.62 6.37 -25.88
N SER A 22 -37.16 5.90 -27.04
CA SER A 22 -35.90 5.14 -27.16
C SER A 22 -34.63 6.01 -27.16
N ALA A 23 -34.77 7.34 -27.21
CA ALA A 23 -33.64 8.28 -27.22
C ALA A 23 -33.24 8.79 -25.82
N MET A 24 -33.82 8.25 -24.74
CA MET A 24 -33.18 8.33 -23.42
C MET A 24 -32.02 7.33 -23.38
N ALA A 25 -30.98 7.62 -24.17
CA ALA A 25 -29.66 7.09 -23.87
C ALA A 25 -29.35 7.55 -22.44
N VAL A 26 -29.40 6.61 -21.49
CA VAL A 26 -28.82 6.81 -20.17
C VAL A 26 -27.40 7.26 -20.45
N ALA A 27 -27.08 8.52 -20.16
CA ALA A 27 -25.71 8.99 -20.20
C ALA A 27 -24.94 8.01 -19.31
N ALA A 28 -24.07 7.21 -19.92
CA ALA A 28 -23.13 6.42 -19.15
C ALA A 28 -22.35 7.45 -18.34
N ASP A 29 -22.57 7.47 -17.03
CA ASP A 29 -21.81 8.30 -16.11
C ASP A 29 -20.38 7.79 -16.25
N ASP A 30 -19.58 8.50 -17.05
CA ASP A 30 -18.23 8.09 -17.40
C ASP A 30 -17.41 8.15 -16.12
N ASP A 31 -17.15 6.98 -15.56
CA ASP A 31 -16.42 6.84 -14.30
C ASP A 31 -14.96 7.25 -14.54
N GLU A 32 -14.61 8.49 -14.19
CA GLU A 32 -13.26 9.02 -14.37
C GLU A 32 -12.51 9.18 -13.04
N ILE A 33 -11.29 8.66 -12.99
CA ILE A 33 -10.40 8.73 -11.82
C ILE A 33 -9.22 9.63 -12.12
N ALA A 34 -8.98 10.63 -11.25
CA ALA A 34 -7.76 11.42 -11.30
C ALA A 34 -6.62 10.73 -10.53
N ILE A 35 -5.45 10.60 -11.15
CA ILE A 35 -4.23 10.13 -10.46
C ILE A 35 -3.21 11.26 -10.41
N PHE A 36 -2.92 11.76 -9.21
CA PHE A 36 -1.86 12.75 -8.99
C PHE A 36 -0.59 12.08 -8.48
N TYR A 37 0.54 12.37 -9.10
CA TYR A 37 1.84 11.85 -8.68
C TYR A 37 2.95 12.90 -8.81
N PRO A 38 3.99 12.85 -7.97
CA PRO A 38 5.02 13.89 -7.95
C PRO A 38 5.85 13.90 -9.23
N ASN A 39 6.28 15.09 -9.67
CA ASN A 39 7.34 15.21 -10.66
C ASN A 39 8.66 14.68 -10.08
N ALA A 40 9.04 13.47 -10.48
CA ALA A 40 10.20 12.77 -9.93
C ALA A 40 11.11 12.22 -11.03
N LYS A 41 12.41 12.18 -10.74
CA LYS A 41 13.41 11.51 -11.57
C LYS A 41 13.49 10.01 -11.24
N GLU A 42 14.18 9.24 -12.06
CA GLU A 42 14.47 7.84 -11.74
C GLU A 42 15.26 7.70 -10.42
N PRO A 43 15.06 6.61 -9.66
CA PRO A 43 14.17 5.47 -9.95
C PRO A 43 12.70 5.69 -9.54
N TYR A 44 12.36 6.83 -8.92
CA TYR A 44 11.03 7.07 -8.36
C TYR A 44 9.95 7.23 -9.43
N ARG A 45 10.31 7.76 -10.61
CA ARG A 45 9.39 7.87 -11.75
C ARG A 45 8.83 6.50 -12.13
N SER A 46 9.69 5.50 -12.31
CA SER A 46 9.27 4.14 -12.64
C SER A 46 8.31 3.54 -11.61
N ILE A 47 8.53 3.81 -10.32
CA ILE A 47 7.62 3.38 -9.25
C ILE A 47 6.20 3.93 -9.46
N TYR A 48 6.06 5.23 -9.73
CA TYR A 48 4.74 5.82 -9.98
C TYR A 48 4.08 5.26 -11.24
N GLN A 49 4.86 5.02 -12.30
CA GLN A 49 4.33 4.43 -13.54
C GLN A 49 3.85 2.99 -13.36
N GLU A 50 4.55 2.17 -12.55
CA GLU A 50 4.09 0.82 -12.20
C GLU A 50 2.77 0.86 -11.43
N ILE A 51 2.62 1.79 -10.47
CA ILE A 51 1.37 1.98 -9.72
C ILE A 51 0.24 2.41 -10.66
N ILE A 52 0.46 3.40 -11.52
CA ILE A 52 -0.54 3.84 -12.52
C ILE A 52 -0.93 2.67 -13.42
N SER A 53 0.03 1.94 -13.97
CA SER A 53 -0.22 0.76 -14.81
C SER A 53 -1.06 -0.30 -14.09
N GLY A 54 -0.79 -0.52 -12.79
CA GLY A 54 -1.59 -1.39 -11.92
C GLY A 54 -3.05 -0.96 -11.82
N SER A 55 -3.29 0.33 -11.57
CA SER A 55 -4.64 0.90 -11.51
C SER A 55 -5.40 0.74 -12.84
N HIS A 56 -4.75 1.08 -13.95
CA HIS A 56 -5.32 0.91 -15.29
C HIS A 56 -5.61 -0.58 -15.60
N SER A 57 -4.75 -1.50 -15.17
CA SER A 57 -4.96 -2.93 -15.34
C SER A 57 -6.16 -3.45 -14.56
N ALA A 58 -6.41 -2.94 -13.35
CA ALA A 58 -7.55 -3.37 -12.55
C ALA A 58 -8.89 -2.90 -13.14
N ALA A 59 -8.91 -1.72 -13.75
CA ALA A 59 -10.11 -1.19 -14.42
C ALA A 59 -10.59 -2.06 -15.59
N LYS A 60 -9.68 -2.74 -16.31
CA LYS A 60 -10.06 -3.66 -17.41
C LYS A 60 -10.93 -4.84 -16.96
N GLY A 61 -10.96 -5.15 -15.67
CA GLY A 61 -11.77 -6.23 -15.10
C GLY A 61 -13.20 -5.83 -14.75
N ILE A 62 -13.58 -4.56 -14.93
CA ILE A 62 -14.93 -4.06 -14.60
C ILE A 62 -15.75 -3.89 -15.89
N GLN A 63 -17.06 -4.16 -15.81
CA GLN A 63 -17.99 -4.03 -16.94
C GLN A 63 -18.16 -2.58 -17.42
N ASN A 64 -18.09 -1.61 -16.50
CA ASN A 64 -18.17 -0.18 -16.83
C ASN A 64 -16.81 0.35 -17.27
N GLN A 65 -16.82 1.22 -18.29
CA GLN A 65 -15.62 1.86 -18.79
C GLN A 65 -15.12 2.91 -17.79
N VAL A 66 -14.01 2.61 -17.10
CA VAL A 66 -13.34 3.60 -16.25
C VAL A 66 -12.27 4.34 -17.06
N ARG A 67 -12.31 5.67 -17.03
CA ARG A 67 -11.29 6.56 -17.60
C ARG A 67 -10.31 7.03 -16.53
N PHE A 68 -9.11 7.40 -16.95
CA PHE A 68 -8.07 7.91 -16.07
C PHE A 68 -7.51 9.22 -16.58
N SER A 69 -7.44 10.22 -15.71
CA SER A 69 -6.71 11.48 -15.94
C SER A 69 -5.47 11.52 -15.03
N ASN A 70 -4.29 11.48 -15.64
CA ASN A 70 -3.01 11.45 -14.93
C ASN A 70 -2.40 12.85 -14.84
N PHE A 71 -2.10 13.31 -13.62
CA PHE A 71 -1.60 14.66 -13.34
C PHE A 71 -0.24 14.62 -12.64
N ILE A 72 0.72 15.34 -13.19
CA ILE A 72 1.99 15.59 -12.52
C ILE A 72 1.77 16.68 -11.48
N LEU A 73 2.22 16.43 -10.24
CA LEU A 73 2.06 17.32 -9.11
C LEU A 73 3.40 17.95 -8.73
N GLU A 74 3.49 19.27 -8.91
CA GLU A 74 4.61 20.08 -8.46
C GLU A 74 4.60 20.27 -6.93
N LYS A 75 5.75 20.62 -6.35
CA LYS A 75 5.87 20.74 -4.88
C LYS A 75 5.01 21.86 -4.28
N ASN A 76 4.78 22.93 -5.03
CA ASN A 76 4.08 24.15 -4.65
C ASN A 76 2.74 24.29 -5.40
N PHE A 77 2.05 23.16 -5.63
CA PHE A 77 0.75 23.16 -6.30
C PHE A 77 -0.26 24.08 -5.61
N ASN A 78 -1.18 24.64 -6.39
CA ASN A 78 -2.34 25.38 -5.88
C ASN A 78 -3.54 24.45 -5.75
N GLY A 79 -4.03 24.27 -4.52
CA GLY A 79 -5.15 23.38 -4.23
C GLY A 79 -6.48 23.82 -4.86
N GLU A 80 -6.77 25.13 -4.91
CA GLU A 80 -8.03 25.62 -5.49
C GLU A 80 -8.05 25.47 -7.01
N GLU A 81 -6.91 25.64 -7.68
CA GLU A 81 -6.78 25.38 -9.13
C GLU A 81 -7.04 23.90 -9.44
N ILE A 82 -6.48 22.98 -8.64
CA ILE A 82 -6.75 21.54 -8.78
C ILE A 82 -8.22 21.24 -8.55
N VAL A 83 -8.85 21.84 -7.54
CA VAL A 83 -10.29 21.67 -7.29
C VAL A 83 -11.12 22.18 -8.47
N ALA A 84 -10.81 23.36 -9.01
CA ALA A 84 -11.48 23.90 -10.18
C ALA A 84 -11.34 22.98 -11.40
N GLN A 85 -10.14 22.43 -11.63
CA GLN A 85 -9.87 21.48 -12.70
C GLN A 85 -10.65 20.17 -12.54
N LEU A 86 -10.69 19.61 -11.33
CA LEU A 86 -11.46 18.39 -11.03
C LEU A 86 -12.96 18.62 -11.23
N LYS A 87 -13.50 19.76 -10.77
CA LYS A 87 -14.90 20.15 -10.98
C LYS A 87 -15.23 20.34 -12.46
N GLN A 88 -14.38 21.02 -13.21
CA GLN A 88 -14.59 21.21 -14.65
C GLN A 88 -14.69 19.87 -15.40
N LYS A 89 -13.91 18.88 -14.96
CA LYS A 89 -13.91 17.52 -15.51
C LYS A 89 -14.96 16.59 -14.89
N GLN A 90 -15.72 17.06 -13.90
CA GLN A 90 -16.66 16.24 -13.12
C GLN A 90 -16.00 15.02 -12.44
N ILE A 91 -14.75 15.14 -12.00
CA ILE A 91 -14.00 14.06 -11.33
C ILE A 91 -14.10 14.24 -9.82
N ASN A 92 -14.68 13.25 -9.13
CA ASN A 92 -14.73 13.20 -7.66
C ASN A 92 -13.79 12.12 -7.06
N LYS A 93 -13.33 11.14 -7.85
CA LYS A 93 -12.43 10.07 -7.41
C LYS A 93 -10.97 10.38 -7.68
N VAL A 94 -10.16 10.31 -6.63
CA VAL A 94 -8.78 10.77 -6.67
C VAL A 94 -7.83 9.77 -6.00
N ILE A 95 -6.86 9.28 -6.76
CA ILE A 95 -5.70 8.56 -6.24
C ILE A 95 -4.53 9.53 -6.19
N VAL A 96 -3.86 9.60 -5.03
CA VAL A 96 -2.71 10.49 -4.85
C VAL A 96 -1.48 9.73 -4.37
N LEU A 97 -0.35 9.96 -5.02
CA LEU A 97 0.88 9.22 -4.79
C LEU A 97 1.96 10.10 -4.14
N GLY A 98 2.72 9.50 -3.22
CA GLY A 98 3.91 10.10 -2.63
C GLY A 98 3.61 11.28 -1.70
N ARG A 99 4.65 12.07 -1.40
CA ARG A 99 4.55 13.12 -0.37
C ARG A 99 3.71 14.32 -0.78
N SER A 100 3.89 14.85 -2.00
CA SER A 100 3.06 15.96 -2.49
C SER A 100 1.62 15.50 -2.69
N GLY A 101 1.41 14.28 -3.21
CA GLY A 101 0.08 13.68 -3.30
C GLY A 101 -0.61 13.59 -1.94
N TRP A 102 0.09 13.15 -0.89
CA TRP A 102 -0.46 13.14 0.47
C TRP A 102 -0.83 14.54 1.00
N GLN A 103 -0.08 15.59 0.64
CA GLN A 103 -0.43 16.96 0.99
C GLN A 103 -1.73 17.40 0.29
N LEU A 104 -1.88 17.07 -1.00
CA LEU A 104 -3.12 17.28 -1.74
C LEU A 104 -4.27 16.49 -1.12
N ALA A 105 -4.03 15.25 -0.69
CA ALA A 105 -5.02 14.40 -0.02
C ALA A 105 -5.66 15.08 1.19
N LYS A 106 -4.83 15.67 2.07
CA LYS A 106 -5.32 16.39 3.26
C LYS A 106 -6.18 17.60 2.91
N TYR A 107 -5.86 18.25 1.79
CA TYR A 107 -6.57 19.42 1.34
C TYR A 107 -7.93 19.01 0.77
N LEU A 108 -7.96 18.03 -0.14
CA LEU A 108 -9.18 17.50 -0.76
C LEU A 108 -10.10 16.81 0.26
N SER A 109 -9.55 16.06 1.23
CA SER A 109 -10.34 15.33 2.24
C SER A 109 -11.19 16.22 3.16
N LYS A 110 -10.88 17.51 3.21
CA LYS A 110 -11.60 18.52 4.00
C LYS A 110 -12.71 19.20 3.21
N ARG A 111 -12.77 19.01 1.89
CA ARG A 111 -13.78 19.63 1.04
C ARG A 111 -15.11 18.92 1.21
N LEU A 112 -16.15 19.73 1.39
CA LEU A 112 -17.52 19.27 1.54
C LEU A 112 -18.39 19.96 0.49
N THR A 113 -19.39 19.24 0.01
CA THR A 113 -20.49 19.82 -0.77
C THR A 113 -21.39 20.66 0.14
N ALA A 114 -22.32 21.42 -0.45
CA ALA A 114 -23.26 22.26 0.31
C ALA A 114 -24.14 21.45 1.28
N ASP A 115 -24.43 20.19 0.94
CA ASP A 115 -25.16 19.21 1.76
C ASP A 115 -24.26 18.47 2.77
N GLY A 116 -23.01 18.91 2.96
CA GLY A 116 -22.10 18.40 4.00
C GLY A 116 -21.43 17.07 3.69
N LYS A 117 -21.59 16.54 2.47
CA LYS A 117 -20.96 15.28 2.03
C LYS A 117 -19.54 15.53 1.52
N LYS A 118 -18.73 14.47 1.45
CA LYS A 118 -17.39 14.54 0.86
C LYS A 118 -17.48 14.93 -0.62
N GLU A 119 -16.81 16.02 -0.97
CA GLU A 119 -16.72 16.50 -2.35
C GLU A 119 -15.81 15.60 -3.20
N PHE A 120 -14.79 14.98 -2.57
CA PHE A 120 -13.83 14.09 -3.22
C PHE A 120 -13.60 12.80 -2.43
N HIS A 121 -13.57 11.67 -3.13
CA HIS A 121 -13.16 10.36 -2.61
C HIS A 121 -11.66 10.19 -2.87
N VAL A 122 -10.84 10.36 -1.83
CA VAL A 122 -9.39 10.44 -1.97
C VAL A 122 -8.70 9.27 -1.30
N VAL A 123 -7.89 8.54 -2.07
CA VAL A 123 -7.08 7.43 -1.59
C VAL A 123 -5.59 7.76 -1.80
N SER A 124 -4.80 7.62 -0.73
CA SER A 124 -3.37 7.91 -0.74
C SER A 124 -2.50 6.65 -0.81
N GLY A 125 -1.39 6.73 -1.54
CA GLY A 125 -0.45 5.62 -1.70
C GLY A 125 1.01 6.07 -1.88
N ALA A 126 1.90 5.09 -2.10
CA ALA A 126 3.32 5.32 -2.37
C ALA A 126 4.08 6.11 -1.29
N LEU A 127 3.66 6.02 -0.01
CA LEU A 127 4.37 6.60 1.12
C LEU A 127 4.26 5.71 2.38
N PRO A 128 5.32 5.56 3.20
CA PRO A 128 5.24 4.82 4.46
C PRO A 128 4.65 5.71 5.57
N ILE A 129 3.33 5.80 5.58
CA ILE A 129 2.55 6.60 6.54
C ILE A 129 1.89 5.71 7.60
N SER A 130 1.64 6.27 8.77
CA SER A 130 0.76 5.67 9.79
C SER A 130 -0.67 6.17 9.57
N PRO A 131 -1.71 5.51 10.14
CA PRO A 131 -3.08 5.97 10.08
C PRO A 131 -3.20 7.45 10.46
N ASN A 132 -3.86 8.24 9.62
CA ASN A 132 -3.89 9.71 9.74
C ASN A 132 -5.25 10.32 9.38
N GLY A 133 -6.30 9.49 9.26
CA GLY A 133 -7.66 9.91 8.91
C GLY A 133 -7.93 10.08 7.42
N ILE A 134 -6.96 9.82 6.54
CA ILE A 134 -7.13 9.77 5.08
C ILE A 134 -7.10 8.31 4.64
N SER A 135 -8.00 7.92 3.73
CA SER A 135 -8.02 6.58 3.17
C SER A 135 -6.74 6.32 2.37
N GLY A 136 -6.22 5.09 2.39
CA GLY A 136 -4.97 4.79 1.70
C GLY A 136 -4.26 3.52 2.11
N ILE A 137 -3.20 3.24 1.36
CA ILE A 137 -2.31 2.10 1.60
C ILE A 137 -0.93 2.63 1.95
N SER A 138 -0.49 2.36 3.17
CA SER A 138 0.88 2.63 3.61
C SER A 138 1.86 1.71 2.91
N LEU A 139 3.05 2.19 2.54
CA LEU A 139 4.16 1.32 2.09
C LEU A 139 4.78 0.46 3.20
N ILE A 140 4.24 0.52 4.41
CA ILE A 140 4.64 -0.37 5.51
C ILE A 140 3.97 -1.73 5.30
N THR A 141 4.76 -2.79 5.19
CA THR A 141 4.26 -4.16 4.99
C THR A 141 3.36 -4.63 6.12
N ASP A 142 2.27 -5.29 5.76
CA ASP A 142 1.38 -5.99 6.68
C ASP A 142 2.14 -7.14 7.39
N PRO A 143 2.14 -7.20 8.74
CA PRO A 143 2.80 -8.27 9.49
C PRO A 143 2.40 -9.69 9.09
N ALA A 144 1.17 -9.91 8.61
CA ALA A 144 0.75 -11.22 8.12
C ALA A 144 1.62 -11.70 6.96
N TYR A 145 1.94 -10.81 6.02
CA TYR A 145 2.79 -11.14 4.88
C TYR A 145 4.25 -11.30 5.31
N LEU A 146 4.74 -10.48 6.24
CA LEU A 146 6.08 -10.63 6.80
C LEU A 146 6.28 -12.00 7.47
N PHE A 147 5.29 -12.44 8.25
CA PHE A 147 5.37 -13.71 8.97
C PHE A 147 5.15 -14.92 8.06
N ASN A 148 4.34 -14.79 7.00
CA ASN A 148 4.28 -15.79 5.93
C ASN A 148 5.64 -15.99 5.27
N TYR A 149 6.34 -14.89 4.95
CA TYR A 149 7.71 -14.98 4.42
C TYR A 149 8.69 -15.57 5.42
N LEU A 150 8.56 -15.25 6.71
CA LEU A 150 9.39 -15.84 7.76
C LEU A 150 9.21 -17.36 7.82
N GLN A 151 7.96 -17.86 7.79
CA GLN A 151 7.65 -19.29 7.70
C GLN A 151 8.24 -19.93 6.44
N GLN A 152 8.17 -19.25 5.29
CA GLN A 152 8.71 -19.75 4.02
C GLN A 152 10.25 -19.89 4.04
N VAL A 153 10.96 -18.92 4.64
CA VAL A 153 12.43 -18.84 4.57
C VAL A 153 13.15 -19.38 5.80
N ALA A 154 12.49 -19.40 6.96
CA ALA A 154 13.03 -19.85 8.24
C ALA A 154 11.93 -20.52 9.09
N PRO A 155 11.39 -21.68 8.67
CA PRO A 155 10.25 -22.33 9.32
C PRO A 155 10.50 -22.82 10.75
N HIS A 156 11.76 -22.84 11.20
CA HIS A 156 12.15 -23.25 12.54
C HIS A 156 11.97 -22.13 13.59
N VAL A 157 11.63 -20.91 13.16
CA VAL A 157 11.43 -19.77 14.07
C VAL A 157 10.09 -19.90 14.78
N GLU A 158 10.13 -19.75 16.11
CA GLU A 158 8.95 -19.84 16.99
C GLU A 158 8.67 -18.50 17.70
N LYS A 159 9.69 -17.64 17.85
CA LYS A 159 9.60 -16.38 18.59
C LYS A 159 10.18 -15.20 17.81
N VAL A 160 9.47 -14.08 17.78
CA VAL A 160 9.90 -12.84 17.11
C VAL A 160 10.05 -11.71 18.13
N HIS A 161 11.23 -11.10 18.17
CA HIS A 161 11.56 -9.95 19.00
C HIS A 161 11.49 -8.65 18.19
N VAL A 162 10.87 -7.62 18.76
CA VAL A 162 10.61 -6.35 18.07
C VAL A 162 10.73 -5.17 19.02
N ALA A 163 11.66 -4.25 18.72
CA ALA A 163 11.58 -2.90 19.27
C ALA A 163 10.77 -1.99 18.33
N TYR A 164 9.86 -1.18 18.87
CA TYR A 164 9.03 -0.27 18.08
C TYR A 164 8.81 1.07 18.79
N SER A 165 8.74 2.16 18.02
CA SER A 165 8.36 3.47 18.55
C SER A 165 6.86 3.71 18.47
N GLN A 166 6.38 4.81 19.06
CA GLN A 166 4.99 5.26 18.92
C GLN A 166 4.53 5.33 17.46
N LYS A 167 5.41 5.70 16.52
CA LYS A 167 5.07 5.78 15.09
C LYS A 167 4.64 4.44 14.50
N SER A 168 5.22 3.35 15.00
CA SER A 168 4.98 1.98 14.53
C SER A 168 3.97 1.22 15.40
N ALA A 169 3.49 1.82 16.51
CA ALA A 169 2.61 1.18 17.47
C ALA A 169 1.31 0.64 16.84
N TRP A 170 0.79 1.31 15.83
CA TRP A 170 -0.42 0.87 15.11
C TRP A 170 -0.26 -0.48 14.39
N LEU A 171 0.97 -0.90 14.06
CA LEU A 171 1.25 -2.21 13.45
C LEU A 171 1.21 -3.35 14.46
N ILE A 172 1.35 -3.04 15.75
CA ILE A 172 1.58 -4.06 16.77
C ILE A 172 0.33 -4.93 16.97
N GLU A 173 -0.86 -4.35 16.87
CA GLU A 173 -2.09 -5.15 16.93
C GLU A 173 -2.23 -6.07 15.70
N LEU A 174 -1.89 -5.59 14.50
CA LEU A 174 -1.82 -6.42 13.30
C LEU A 174 -0.79 -7.55 13.46
N ALA A 175 0.37 -7.24 14.04
CA ALA A 175 1.42 -8.22 14.30
C ALA A 175 0.97 -9.29 15.30
N LYS A 176 0.30 -8.92 16.39
CA LYS A 176 -0.23 -9.90 17.37
C LYS A 176 -1.22 -10.88 16.71
N GLN A 177 -2.13 -10.35 15.88
CA GLN A 177 -3.09 -11.18 15.15
C GLN A 177 -2.40 -12.12 14.16
N ALA A 178 -1.47 -11.59 13.35
CA ALA A 178 -0.69 -12.36 12.41
C ALA A 178 0.16 -13.44 13.09
N ALA A 179 0.82 -13.12 14.20
CA ALA A 179 1.66 -14.05 14.96
C ALA A 179 0.81 -15.20 15.51
N LYS A 180 -0.35 -14.89 16.11
CA LYS A 180 -1.29 -15.91 16.58
C LYS A 180 -1.74 -16.84 15.47
N ALA A 181 -2.07 -16.30 14.29
CA ALA A 181 -2.49 -17.10 13.13
C ALA A 181 -1.38 -18.03 12.62
N GLN A 182 -0.12 -17.67 12.84
CA GLN A 182 1.07 -18.42 12.40
C GLN A 182 1.75 -19.22 13.51
N GLY A 183 1.16 -19.30 14.71
CA GLY A 183 1.76 -20.00 15.86
C GLY A 183 3.06 -19.36 16.39
N LEU A 184 3.30 -18.08 16.11
CA LEU A 184 4.48 -17.34 16.56
C LEU A 184 4.21 -16.64 17.89
N SER A 185 5.23 -16.61 18.76
CA SER A 185 5.26 -15.75 19.95
C SER A 185 5.91 -14.41 19.65
N LEU A 186 5.40 -13.32 20.21
CA LEU A 186 6.00 -11.99 20.06
C LEU A 186 6.57 -11.48 21.39
N ASP A 187 7.82 -11.00 21.34
CA ASP A 187 8.44 -10.21 22.41
C ASP A 187 8.55 -8.75 21.94
N LEU A 188 7.74 -7.88 22.54
CA LEU A 188 7.46 -6.54 22.07
C LEU A 188 7.99 -5.50 23.05
N LYS A 189 8.91 -4.67 22.60
CA LYS A 189 9.45 -3.55 23.39
C LYS A 189 9.12 -2.21 22.73
N LYS A 190 8.23 -1.44 23.38
CA LYS A 190 8.09 -0.02 23.04
C LYS A 190 9.36 0.73 23.48
N VAL A 191 9.87 1.58 22.59
CA VAL A 191 11.06 2.42 22.81
C VAL A 191 10.78 3.85 22.40
N ASP A 192 11.30 4.81 23.16
CA ASP A 192 11.09 6.24 22.90
C ASP A 192 12.33 6.90 22.26
N SER A 193 13.50 6.26 22.37
CA SER A 193 14.74 6.71 21.75
C SER A 193 15.54 5.58 21.10
N THR A 194 16.47 5.93 20.21
CA THR A 194 17.43 4.96 19.65
C THR A 194 18.34 4.38 20.74
N LYS A 195 18.60 5.12 21.82
CA LYS A 195 19.34 4.61 22.99
C LYS A 195 18.57 3.47 23.67
N ASP A 196 17.27 3.63 23.88
CA ASP A 196 16.43 2.58 24.48
C ASP A 196 16.38 1.33 23.60
N ALA A 197 16.32 1.52 22.27
CA ALA A 197 16.40 0.42 21.32
C ALA A 197 17.73 -0.35 21.43
N ILE A 198 18.86 0.36 21.51
CA ILE A 198 20.19 -0.26 21.70
C ILE A 198 20.22 -1.05 23.00
N ASN A 199 19.78 -0.46 24.10
CA ASN A 199 19.76 -1.11 25.42
C ASN A 199 18.93 -2.40 25.37
N PHE A 200 17.75 -2.36 24.76
CA PHE A 200 16.90 -3.54 24.58
C PHE A 200 17.62 -4.64 23.80
N TYR A 201 18.18 -4.34 22.62
CA TYR A 201 18.85 -5.37 21.82
C TYR A 201 20.11 -5.89 22.51
N GLN A 202 20.88 -5.04 23.21
CA GLN A 202 22.02 -5.49 24.00
C GLN A 202 21.58 -6.49 25.06
N GLN A 203 20.61 -6.11 25.90
CA GLN A 203 20.06 -6.99 26.93
C GLN A 203 19.49 -8.28 26.36
N LEU A 204 18.80 -8.22 25.22
CA LEU A 204 18.24 -9.39 24.55
C LEU A 204 19.33 -10.39 24.13
N PHE A 205 20.42 -9.91 23.52
CA PHE A 205 21.54 -10.79 23.15
C PHE A 205 22.33 -11.30 24.35
N ASP A 206 22.38 -10.53 25.44
CA ASP A 206 23.11 -10.88 26.66
C ASP A 206 22.31 -11.85 27.54
N SER A 207 20.97 -11.78 27.52
CA SER A 207 20.07 -12.70 28.26
C SER A 207 19.87 -14.05 27.57
N GLY A 208 20.31 -14.19 26.32
CA GLY A 208 20.32 -15.44 25.58
C GLY A 208 19.17 -15.56 24.58
N VAL A 209 19.47 -15.28 23.32
CA VAL A 209 18.63 -15.60 22.16
C VAL A 209 18.94 -17.00 21.64
N SER A 210 17.91 -17.69 21.16
CA SER A 210 18.01 -19.04 20.60
C SER A 210 18.03 -19.04 19.07
N LYS A 211 18.40 -20.16 18.45
CA LYS A 211 18.26 -20.36 16.99
C LYS A 211 16.80 -20.38 16.53
N LYS A 212 15.84 -20.53 17.43
CA LYS A 212 14.40 -20.47 17.14
C LYS A 212 13.84 -19.05 17.25
N ASP A 213 14.69 -18.07 17.56
CA ASP A 213 14.31 -16.68 17.68
C ASP A 213 14.58 -15.94 16.36
N ALA A 214 13.82 -14.88 16.12
CA ALA A 214 14.09 -13.92 15.06
C ALA A 214 13.92 -12.49 15.54
N LEU A 215 14.65 -11.55 14.95
CA LEU A 215 14.48 -10.12 15.16
C LEU A 215 13.78 -9.51 13.95
N TRP A 216 12.64 -8.86 14.19
CA TRP A 216 11.96 -8.04 13.18
C TRP A 216 12.40 -6.58 13.30
N LEU A 217 12.90 -6.02 12.21
CA LEU A 217 13.21 -4.59 12.09
C LEU A 217 12.07 -3.87 11.35
N PRO A 218 11.17 -3.17 12.06
CA PRO A 218 10.10 -2.43 11.43
C PRO A 218 10.63 -1.22 10.65
N LEU A 219 9.78 -0.60 9.83
CA LEU A 219 10.08 0.65 9.13
C LEU A 219 10.04 1.84 10.11
N ASP A 220 11.00 1.85 11.04
CA ASP A 220 11.08 2.76 12.16
C ASP A 220 12.49 3.35 12.26
N ARG A 221 12.60 4.67 12.44
CA ARG A 221 13.91 5.35 12.52
C ARG A 221 14.46 5.38 13.95
N VAL A 222 13.60 5.21 14.95
CA VAL A 222 13.98 5.17 16.36
C VAL A 222 14.49 3.78 16.69
N SER A 223 13.66 2.76 16.44
CA SER A 223 13.96 1.38 16.85
C SER A 223 14.84 0.59 15.87
N ALA A 224 14.83 0.94 14.58
CA ALA A 224 15.61 0.27 13.54
C ALA A 224 16.48 1.28 12.76
N ASN A 225 17.27 2.08 13.49
CA ASN A 225 18.14 3.08 12.90
C ASN A 225 19.25 2.44 12.04
N ASP A 226 19.33 2.85 10.77
CA ASP A 226 20.21 2.24 9.77
C ASP A 226 21.72 2.41 10.06
N LYS A 227 22.11 3.43 10.83
CA LYS A 227 23.52 3.75 11.12
C LYS A 227 23.98 3.25 12.48
N ILE A 228 23.05 3.07 13.42
CA ILE A 228 23.37 2.79 14.83
C ILE A 228 22.87 1.40 15.23
N THR A 229 21.56 1.18 15.17
CA THR A 229 20.95 -0.06 15.65
C THR A 229 21.19 -1.24 14.71
N LEU A 230 21.09 -1.01 13.39
CA LEU A 230 21.22 -2.09 12.41
C LEU A 230 22.61 -2.76 12.41
N PRO A 231 23.75 -2.03 12.39
CA PRO A 231 25.07 -2.68 12.45
C PRO A 231 25.24 -3.55 13.70
N LEU A 232 24.84 -3.03 14.87
CA LEU A 232 24.88 -3.77 16.14
C LEU A 232 24.07 -5.07 16.07
N ILE A 233 22.83 -4.99 15.57
CA ILE A 233 21.95 -6.16 15.46
C ILE A 233 22.54 -7.20 14.51
N LEU A 234 22.98 -6.79 13.33
CA LEU A 234 23.52 -7.72 12.34
C LEU A 234 24.79 -8.40 12.84
N GLU A 235 25.68 -7.67 13.51
CA GLU A 235 26.90 -8.25 14.09
C GLU A 235 26.58 -9.28 15.18
N LYS A 236 25.72 -8.91 16.14
CA LYS A 236 25.35 -9.82 17.24
C LYS A 236 24.53 -11.02 16.73
N ALA A 237 23.58 -10.81 15.83
CA ALA A 237 22.77 -11.87 15.24
C ALA A 237 23.61 -12.85 14.41
N TRP A 238 24.61 -12.35 13.67
CA TRP A 238 25.55 -13.21 12.96
C TRP A 238 26.31 -14.14 13.91
N LYS A 239 26.87 -13.60 14.99
CA LYS A 239 27.63 -14.38 16.00
C LYS A 239 26.77 -15.42 16.73
N LYS A 240 25.47 -15.15 16.88
CA LYS A 240 24.52 -16.01 17.60
C LYS A 240 23.65 -16.86 16.69
N GLU A 241 23.84 -16.77 15.37
CA GLU A 241 23.04 -17.47 14.35
C GLU A 241 21.52 -17.21 14.50
N VAL A 242 21.15 -15.95 14.71
CA VAL A 242 19.75 -15.53 14.88
C VAL A 242 19.23 -14.90 13.60
N VAL A 243 18.00 -15.25 13.22
CA VAL A 243 17.34 -14.70 12.04
C VAL A 243 17.07 -13.21 12.25
N VAL A 244 17.39 -12.39 11.25
CA VAL A 244 16.99 -10.97 11.21
C VAL A 244 16.21 -10.74 9.93
N PHE A 245 15.01 -10.16 10.03
CA PHE A 245 14.23 -9.76 8.86
C PHE A 245 13.71 -8.33 8.99
N SER A 246 13.46 -7.68 7.87
CA SER A 246 13.24 -6.23 7.85
C SER A 246 12.15 -5.77 6.91
N SER A 247 11.41 -4.75 7.32
CA SER A 247 10.46 -4.02 6.46
C SER A 247 11.13 -2.96 5.58
N LYS A 248 12.47 -2.90 5.55
CA LYS A 248 13.25 -1.99 4.68
C LYS A 248 13.98 -2.79 3.60
N PRO A 249 13.71 -2.54 2.30
CA PRO A 249 14.31 -3.30 1.20
C PRO A 249 15.84 -3.37 1.25
N SER A 250 16.49 -2.27 1.63
CA SER A 250 17.96 -2.16 1.68
C SER A 250 18.63 -3.05 2.73
N HIS A 251 17.90 -3.59 3.70
CA HIS A 251 18.48 -4.36 4.81
C HIS A 251 18.90 -5.77 4.42
N ALA A 252 18.22 -6.43 3.47
CA ALA A 252 18.62 -7.77 3.00
C ALA A 252 20.04 -7.74 2.41
N LYS A 253 20.33 -6.77 1.53
CA LYS A 253 21.68 -6.55 0.96
C LYS A 253 22.75 -6.34 2.04
N ARG A 254 22.37 -5.85 3.22
CA ARG A 254 23.28 -5.53 4.33
C ARG A 254 23.49 -6.69 5.30
N GLY A 255 22.74 -7.79 5.20
CA GLY A 255 22.95 -8.98 6.01
C GLY A 255 21.71 -9.50 6.75
N ALA A 256 20.57 -8.80 6.70
CA ALA A 256 19.31 -9.40 7.13
C ALA A 256 18.99 -10.60 6.23
N LEU A 257 18.41 -11.67 6.78
CA LEU A 257 18.03 -12.87 6.05
C LEU A 257 17.09 -12.52 4.89
N PHE A 258 16.08 -11.70 5.17
CA PHE A 258 15.23 -11.17 4.13
C PHE A 258 14.71 -9.78 4.45
N SER A 259 14.25 -9.10 3.40
CA SER A 259 13.42 -7.91 3.49
C SER A 259 12.29 -7.98 2.47
N THR A 260 11.24 -7.22 2.73
CA THR A 260 10.16 -7.02 1.77
C THR A 260 10.32 -5.70 1.04
N TYR A 261 9.81 -5.64 -0.18
CA TYR A 261 9.65 -4.39 -0.91
C TYR A 261 8.33 -4.38 -1.66
N PRO A 262 7.80 -3.19 -2.01
CA PRO A 262 6.48 -3.10 -2.63
C PRO A 262 6.42 -3.77 -4.01
N ASP A 263 5.34 -4.52 -4.26
CA ASP A 263 4.85 -4.76 -5.61
C ASP A 263 4.02 -3.54 -6.01
N ASN A 264 4.64 -2.61 -6.73
CA ASN A 264 4.02 -1.34 -7.11
C ASN A 264 2.83 -1.54 -8.06
N PHE A 265 2.90 -2.54 -8.94
CA PHE A 265 1.82 -2.84 -9.86
C PHE A 265 0.60 -3.39 -9.11
N ALA A 266 0.81 -4.34 -8.20
CA ALA A 266 -0.28 -4.83 -7.35
C ALA A 266 -0.76 -3.78 -6.33
N LEU A 267 0.08 -2.86 -5.89
CA LEU A 267 -0.34 -1.67 -5.12
C LEU A 267 -1.30 -0.80 -5.94
N GLY A 268 -1.00 -0.54 -7.21
CA GLY A 268 -1.90 0.18 -8.11
C GLY A 268 -3.29 -0.45 -8.21
N LYS A 269 -3.34 -1.77 -8.39
CA LYS A 269 -4.60 -2.52 -8.39
C LYS A 269 -5.40 -2.32 -7.10
N HIS A 270 -4.73 -2.37 -5.95
CA HIS A 270 -5.39 -2.23 -4.66
C HIS A 270 -5.86 -0.80 -4.39
N LEU A 271 -5.09 0.22 -4.78
CA LEU A 271 -5.51 1.63 -4.69
C LEU A 271 -6.76 1.88 -5.55
N PHE A 272 -6.82 1.28 -6.74
CA PHE A 272 -8.00 1.32 -7.60
C PHE A 272 -9.22 0.69 -6.92
N THR A 273 -9.09 -0.53 -6.38
CA THR A 273 -10.19 -1.17 -5.63
C THR A 273 -10.68 -0.30 -4.48
N MET A 274 -9.75 0.24 -3.69
CA MET A 274 -10.06 1.08 -2.53
C MET A 274 -10.80 2.38 -2.91
N VAL A 275 -10.46 3.02 -4.04
CA VAL A 275 -11.18 4.23 -4.47
C VAL A 275 -12.59 3.91 -4.98
N GLN A 276 -12.79 2.75 -5.63
CA GLN A 276 -14.12 2.29 -6.03
C GLN A 276 -14.99 1.90 -4.81
N GLU A 277 -14.39 1.36 -3.75
CA GLU A 277 -15.09 1.03 -2.50
C GLU A 277 -15.49 2.30 -1.74
N LEU A 278 -14.57 3.26 -1.65
CA LEU A 278 -14.81 4.55 -0.98
C LEU A 278 -15.94 5.37 -1.64
N ASP A 279 -16.09 5.25 -2.96
CA ASP A 279 -17.19 5.86 -3.72
C ASP A 279 -18.56 5.30 -3.30
N LYS A 280 -18.62 3.99 -3.05
CA LYS A 280 -19.84 3.30 -2.59
C LYS A 280 -20.11 3.56 -1.10
N GLN A 281 -19.06 3.74 -0.30
CA GLN A 281 -19.16 3.97 1.14
C GLN A 281 -18.30 5.18 1.58
N PRO A 282 -18.73 6.42 1.28
CA PRO A 282 -17.91 7.63 1.48
C PRO A 282 -17.49 7.92 2.92
N GLU A 283 -18.26 7.42 3.89
CA GLU A 283 -17.99 7.60 5.31
C GLU A 283 -16.96 6.57 5.85
N GLN A 284 -16.70 5.49 5.11
CA GLN A 284 -15.72 4.49 5.51
C GLN A 284 -14.30 5.00 5.24
N LYS A 285 -13.52 5.18 6.32
CA LYS A 285 -12.11 5.55 6.21
C LYS A 285 -11.24 4.31 6.20
N ASP A 286 -10.99 3.79 5.00
CA ASP A 286 -10.15 2.61 4.83
C ASP A 286 -8.67 2.95 4.78
N PHE A 287 -7.94 2.46 5.77
CA PHE A 287 -6.50 2.55 5.82
C PHE A 287 -5.89 1.17 6.01
N ALA A 288 -4.94 0.81 5.15
CA ALA A 288 -4.32 -0.51 5.16
C ALA A 288 -2.79 -0.46 5.15
N ALA A 289 -2.18 -1.49 5.76
CA ALA A 289 -0.79 -1.83 5.53
C ALA A 289 -0.62 -2.49 4.14
N LEU A 290 0.60 -2.47 3.61
CA LEU A 290 0.91 -3.03 2.31
C LEU A 290 0.89 -4.56 2.35
N LYS A 291 -0.08 -5.15 1.67
CA LYS A 291 -0.17 -6.61 1.44
C LYS A 291 0.68 -7.04 0.24
N SER A 292 0.65 -6.24 -0.82
CA SER A 292 1.35 -6.53 -2.08
C SER A 292 2.85 -6.28 -1.98
N THR A 293 3.60 -7.33 -1.63
CA THR A 293 5.07 -7.24 -1.45
C THR A 293 5.80 -8.38 -2.14
N LEU A 294 7.05 -8.11 -2.47
CA LEU A 294 7.98 -9.05 -3.08
C LEU A 294 9.12 -9.33 -2.09
N LEU A 295 9.64 -10.56 -2.14
CA LEU A 295 10.64 -11.04 -1.20
C LEU A 295 12.06 -10.85 -1.75
N ALA A 296 12.92 -10.24 -0.93
CA ALA A 296 14.36 -10.14 -1.18
C ALA A 296 15.13 -10.94 -0.12
N VAL A 297 15.91 -11.94 -0.53
CA VAL A 297 16.58 -12.89 0.38
C VAL A 297 18.10 -12.77 0.28
N ASN A 298 18.79 -12.81 1.41
CA ASN A 298 20.25 -12.90 1.47
C ASN A 298 20.67 -14.37 1.62
N LEU A 299 21.08 -14.98 0.51
CA LEU A 299 21.54 -16.37 0.44
C LEU A 299 22.83 -16.61 1.22
N ARG A 300 23.70 -15.61 1.37
CA ARG A 300 24.89 -15.72 2.23
C ARG A 300 24.49 -15.81 3.70
N THR A 301 23.57 -14.95 4.15
CA THR A 301 23.02 -15.03 5.51
C THR A 301 22.28 -16.35 5.71
N ALA A 302 21.49 -16.79 4.74
CA ALA A 302 20.80 -18.08 4.80
C ALA A 302 21.79 -19.24 5.00
N ALA A 303 22.85 -19.31 4.20
CA ALA A 303 23.88 -20.34 4.32
C ALA A 303 24.56 -20.33 5.70
N HIS A 304 24.86 -19.14 6.24
CA HIS A 304 25.43 -19.00 7.59
C HIS A 304 24.47 -19.49 8.69
N LEU A 305 23.16 -19.29 8.50
CA LEU A 305 22.12 -19.80 9.39
C LEU A 305 21.80 -21.30 9.15
N GLY A 306 22.52 -21.98 8.26
CA GLY A 306 22.24 -23.37 7.89
C GLY A 306 20.97 -23.57 7.05
N LEU A 307 20.41 -22.51 6.50
CA LEU A 307 19.20 -22.53 5.68
C LEU A 307 19.55 -22.80 4.22
N LYS A 308 18.94 -23.84 3.65
CA LYS A 308 19.13 -24.25 2.26
C LYS A 308 17.80 -24.17 1.52
N TYR A 309 17.80 -23.55 0.34
CA TYR A 309 16.62 -23.37 -0.50
C TYR A 309 16.78 -24.13 -1.81
N SER A 310 15.76 -24.89 -2.18
CA SER A 310 15.66 -25.54 -3.49
C SER A 310 15.64 -24.51 -4.62
N ALA A 311 15.96 -24.95 -5.84
CA ALA A 311 15.87 -24.09 -7.03
C ALA A 311 14.47 -23.48 -7.21
N LYS A 312 13.42 -24.25 -6.90
CA LYS A 312 12.03 -23.78 -6.94
C LYS A 312 11.77 -22.65 -5.95
N GLN A 313 12.20 -22.81 -4.69
CA GLN A 313 12.05 -21.74 -3.69
C GLN A 313 12.82 -20.48 -4.08
N GLN A 314 14.02 -20.62 -4.65
CA GLN A 314 14.80 -19.46 -5.09
C GLN A 314 14.15 -18.71 -6.26
N GLN A 315 13.35 -19.36 -7.10
CA GLN A 315 12.57 -18.69 -8.16
C GLN A 315 11.45 -17.81 -7.60
N GLU A 316 10.96 -18.11 -6.39
CA GLU A 316 9.96 -17.29 -5.69
C GLU A 316 10.60 -16.03 -5.08
N PHE A 317 11.93 -16.01 -4.92
CA PHE A 317 12.66 -14.85 -4.41
C PHE A 317 12.90 -13.88 -5.55
N LYS A 318 12.23 -12.74 -5.49
CA LYS A 318 12.34 -11.73 -6.55
C LYS A 318 13.74 -11.11 -6.62
N LEU A 319 14.43 -11.00 -5.47
CA LEU A 319 15.82 -10.58 -5.39
C LEU A 319 16.59 -11.51 -4.47
N THR A 320 17.82 -11.86 -4.87
CA THR A 320 18.76 -12.61 -4.03
C THR A 320 20.05 -11.80 -3.82
N PHE A 321 20.69 -12.00 -2.66
CA PHE A 321 21.97 -11.39 -2.31
C PHE A 321 22.98 -12.44 -1.80
N PRO A 322 24.30 -12.28 -2.04
CA PRO A 322 24.88 -11.28 -2.95
C PRO A 322 24.39 -11.48 -4.39
N LYS A 323 24.43 -10.41 -5.18
CA LYS A 323 24.28 -10.51 -6.63
C LYS A 323 25.57 -11.04 -7.23
#